data_AF-V5XHP2-F1
#
_entry.id   AF-V5XHP2-F1
#
_cell.length_a   1.000
_cell.length_b   1.000
_cell.length_c   1.000
_cell.angle_alpha   90.00
_cell.angle_beta   90.00
_cell.angle_gamma   90.00
#
_symmetry.space_group_name_H-M   'P 1'
#
loop_
_entity.id
_entity.type
_entity.pdbx_description
1 polymer ?
#
loop_
_entity_poly.entity_id
_entity_poly.type
_entity_poly.pdbx_seq_one_letter_code
_entity_poly.pdbx_strand_id
1 'polypeptide(L)'
;MTGSASTRDSPIPPNQGSAAQNSNCDKLARLHDTEVRSTKEMDQMNVLLLEDRLTASTGSGVAYVYNRGVGNSTAGCSCGWIGRRRLLKAAAEQDAWSHCAHLGCGVSVPLVFPDRG
;
A
#
# COMPACT_ATOMS: atom_id res chain seq x y z
N MET A 1 -34.75 50.12 -78.60
CA MET A 1 -33.29 50.13 -78.77
C MET A 1 -32.67 49.31 -77.65
N THR A 2 -31.66 48.53 -78.00
CA THR A 2 -30.84 47.53 -77.27
C THR A 2 -30.28 48.05 -75.93
N GLY A 3 -29.86 47.25 -74.94
CA GLY A 3 -29.47 45.84 -74.90
C GLY A 3 -29.09 45.36 -73.47
N SER A 4 -28.29 44.30 -73.43
CA SER A 4 -28.25 43.16 -72.50
C SER A 4 -27.35 43.25 -71.25
N ALA A 5 -27.56 42.28 -70.32
CA ALA A 5 -26.60 41.40 -69.59
C ALA A 5 -26.97 41.27 -68.09
N SER A 6 -27.52 40.14 -67.61
CA SER A 6 -26.91 38.85 -67.21
C SER A 6 -25.98 38.91 -65.98
N THR A 7 -26.42 38.32 -64.87
CA THR A 7 -25.54 37.65 -63.88
C THR A 7 -26.38 36.66 -63.07
N ARG A 8 -25.84 35.44 -62.93
CA ARG A 8 -26.44 34.27 -62.28
C ARG A 8 -26.13 34.33 -60.78
N ASP A 9 -27.14 34.10 -59.95
CA ASP A 9 -26.99 33.82 -58.52
C ASP A 9 -27.45 32.39 -58.22
N SER A 10 -26.67 31.66 -57.44
CA SER A 10 -27.01 30.35 -56.86
C SER A 10 -26.64 30.38 -55.39
N PRO A 11 -27.51 29.90 -54.49
CA PRO A 11 -27.03 29.46 -53.17
C PRO A 11 -27.53 28.06 -52.74
N ILE A 12 -26.52 27.21 -52.44
CA ILE A 12 -26.28 26.36 -51.25
C ILE A 12 -27.29 25.25 -50.88
N PRO A 13 -26.87 23.96 -50.83
CA PRO A 13 -27.60 22.88 -50.16
C PRO A 13 -27.38 22.86 -48.63
N PRO A 14 -28.34 22.39 -47.82
CA PRO A 14 -28.16 22.27 -46.38
C PRO A 14 -27.25 21.10 -45.99
N ASN A 15 -26.50 21.36 -44.92
CA ASN A 15 -25.53 20.53 -44.24
C ASN A 15 -26.08 19.12 -43.91
N GLN A 16 -25.43 18.07 -44.42
CA GLN A 16 -25.71 16.69 -44.02
C GLN A 16 -24.94 16.36 -42.74
N GLY A 17 -25.63 16.37 -41.60
CA GLY A 17 -25.12 15.85 -40.33
C GLY A 17 -25.04 14.33 -40.35
N SER A 18 -23.82 13.80 -40.25
CA SER A 18 -23.50 12.37 -40.25
C SER A 18 -23.95 11.69 -38.94
N ALA A 19 -24.87 10.72 -39.06
CA ALA A 19 -25.30 9.83 -37.98
C ALA A 19 -24.53 8.51 -38.06
N ALA A 20 -23.29 8.46 -37.56
CA ALA A 20 -22.53 7.21 -37.46
C ALA A 20 -21.33 7.30 -36.48
N GLN A 21 -21.55 7.53 -35.18
CA GLN A 21 -20.45 7.57 -34.20
C GLN A 21 -20.72 6.95 -32.81
N ASN A 22 -21.87 6.30 -32.59
CA ASN A 22 -22.33 5.96 -31.24
C ASN A 22 -22.10 4.52 -30.76
N SER A 23 -21.54 3.59 -31.55
CA SER A 23 -21.37 2.19 -31.11
C SER A 23 -20.00 1.85 -30.51
N ASN A 24 -18.99 2.70 -30.72
CA ASN A 24 -17.61 2.38 -30.35
C ASN A 24 -17.22 2.87 -28.94
N CYS A 25 -17.82 3.96 -28.44
CA CYS A 25 -17.55 4.48 -27.11
C CYS A 25 -18.06 3.55 -25.99
N ASP A 26 -19.21 2.90 -26.19
CA ASP A 26 -19.81 2.02 -25.19
C ASP A 26 -19.01 0.72 -24.96
N LYS A 27 -18.33 0.21 -25.99
CA LYS A 27 -17.48 -0.99 -25.87
C LYS A 27 -16.19 -0.70 -25.09
N LEU A 28 -15.59 0.46 -25.30
CA LEU A 28 -14.37 0.88 -24.61
C LEU A 28 -14.62 1.09 -23.11
N ALA A 29 -15.76 1.68 -22.74
CA ALA A 29 -16.14 1.87 -21.33
C ALA A 29 -16.30 0.52 -20.59
N ARG A 30 -16.97 -0.46 -21.20
CA ARG A 30 -17.19 -1.78 -20.58
C ARG A 30 -15.90 -2.59 -20.40
N LEU A 31 -14.96 -2.48 -21.34
CA LEU A 31 -13.65 -3.13 -21.23
C LEU A 31 -12.86 -2.52 -20.07
N HIS A 32 -12.86 -1.19 -19.96
CA HIS A 32 -12.19 -0.48 -18.87
C HIS A 32 -12.81 -0.80 -17.51
N ASP A 33 -14.15 -0.92 -17.42
CA ASP A 33 -14.83 -1.30 -16.18
C ASP A 33 -14.51 -2.74 -15.74
N THR A 34 -14.39 -3.67 -16.69
CA THR A 34 -13.99 -5.06 -16.37
C THR A 34 -12.53 -5.17 -15.93
N GLU A 35 -11.65 -4.34 -16.49
CA GLU A 35 -10.23 -4.30 -16.11
C GLU A 35 -10.04 -3.66 -14.73
N VAL A 36 -10.74 -2.55 -14.45
CA VAL A 36 -10.75 -1.89 -13.12
C VAL A 36 -11.36 -2.78 -12.04
N ARG A 37 -12.39 -3.56 -12.36
CA ARG A 37 -12.98 -4.53 -11.41
C ARG A 37 -12.01 -5.68 -11.09
N SER A 38 -11.30 -6.19 -12.11
CA SER A 38 -10.33 -7.27 -11.96
C SER A 38 -9.12 -6.85 -11.11
N THR A 39 -8.58 -5.64 -11.34
CA THR A 39 -7.47 -5.11 -10.54
C THR A 39 -7.88 -4.77 -9.11
N LYS A 40 -9.11 -4.25 -8.92
CA LYS A 40 -9.65 -3.99 -7.58
C LYS A 40 -9.83 -5.28 -6.76
N GLU A 41 -10.28 -6.36 -7.38
CA GLU A 41 -10.40 -7.66 -6.71
C GLU A 41 -9.01 -8.24 -6.37
N MET A 42 -8.00 -8.04 -7.22
CA MET A 42 -6.63 -8.48 -6.96
C MET A 42 -5.92 -7.65 -5.88
N ASP A 43 -6.14 -6.33 -5.84
CA ASP A 43 -5.66 -5.47 -4.76
C ASP A 43 -6.31 -5.85 -3.43
N GLN A 44 -7.62 -6.14 -3.45
CA GLN A 44 -8.36 -6.51 -2.25
C GLN A 44 -7.92 -7.89 -1.71
N MET A 45 -7.63 -8.86 -2.58
CA MET A 45 -7.02 -10.14 -2.18
C MET A 45 -5.60 -9.99 -1.65
N ASN A 46 -4.81 -9.07 -2.20
CA ASN A 46 -3.45 -8.82 -1.72
C ASN A 46 -3.44 -8.17 -0.33
N VAL A 47 -4.38 -7.26 -0.05
CA VAL A 47 -4.56 -6.67 1.29
C VAL A 47 -4.94 -7.73 2.31
N LEU A 48 -5.93 -8.58 2.01
CA LEU A 48 -6.38 -9.64 2.92
C LEU A 48 -5.28 -10.68 3.18
N LEU A 49 -4.49 -11.06 2.18
CA LEU A 49 -3.34 -11.95 2.36
C LEU A 49 -2.20 -11.30 3.18
N LEU A 50 -2.02 -9.99 3.07
CA LEU A 50 -1.04 -9.26 3.88
C LEU A 50 -1.47 -9.24 5.35
N GLU A 51 -2.74 -8.96 5.61
CA GLU A 51 -3.33 -8.97 6.95
C GLU A 51 -3.25 -10.37 7.59
N ASP A 52 -3.52 -11.44 6.83
CA ASP A 52 -3.45 -12.81 7.36
C ASP A 52 -2.01 -13.27 7.66
N ARG A 53 -1.02 -12.80 6.89
CA ARG A 53 0.40 -13.03 7.20
C ARG A 53 0.87 -12.21 8.42
N LEU A 54 0.26 -11.05 8.66
CA LEU A 54 0.51 -10.24 9.86
C LEU A 54 -0.16 -10.86 11.09
N THR A 55 -1.36 -11.44 10.96
CA THR A 55 -2.08 -12.11 12.07
C THR A 55 -1.57 -13.52 12.37
N ALA A 56 -0.98 -14.22 11.40
CA ALA A 56 -0.32 -15.51 11.62
C ALA A 56 0.96 -15.40 12.47
N SER A 57 1.49 -14.19 12.66
CA SER A 57 2.63 -13.91 13.54
C SER A 57 2.16 -13.78 14.99
N THR A 58 1.78 -14.91 15.59
CA THR A 58 1.19 -14.98 16.94
C THR A 58 2.25 -15.06 18.05
N GLY A 59 3.24 -14.17 18.02
CA GLY A 59 4.00 -13.87 19.21
C GLY A 59 3.21 -12.91 20.11
N SER A 60 2.30 -13.42 20.94
CA SER A 60 1.65 -12.58 21.99
C SER A 60 2.61 -12.41 23.17
N GLY A 61 3.69 -11.66 22.95
CA GLY A 61 4.73 -11.42 23.94
C GLY A 61 5.02 -9.94 24.11
N VAL A 62 5.70 -9.59 25.20
CA VAL A 62 6.24 -8.25 25.45
C VAL A 62 7.75 -8.35 25.52
N ALA A 63 8.43 -7.62 24.63
CA ALA A 63 9.88 -7.53 24.59
C ALA A 63 10.41 -6.47 25.56
N TYR A 64 11.56 -6.76 26.16
CA TYR A 64 12.25 -5.91 27.12
C TYR A 64 13.76 -6.06 26.97
N VAL A 65 14.52 -5.10 27.49
CA VAL A 65 15.99 -5.14 27.56
C VAL A 65 16.43 -5.06 29.00
N TYR A 66 17.27 -6.01 29.41
CA TYR A 66 18.02 -5.91 30.67
C TYR A 66 19.37 -5.26 30.41
N ASN A 67 19.67 -4.17 31.12
CA ASN A 67 21.00 -3.58 31.17
C ASN A 67 21.69 -3.96 32.49
N ARG A 68 22.60 -4.93 32.45
CA ARG A 68 23.29 -5.52 33.62
C ARG A 68 24.68 -4.91 33.83
N GLY A 69 24.81 -3.61 33.60
CA GLY A 69 26.07 -2.87 33.66
C GLY A 69 26.84 -2.79 32.34
N VAL A 70 28.08 -2.28 32.43
CA VAL A 70 28.93 -1.93 31.28
C VAL A 70 29.17 -3.15 30.39
N GLY A 71 28.84 -3.04 29.10
CA GLY A 71 29.09 -4.11 28.13
C GLY A 71 28.14 -5.31 28.24
N ASN A 72 27.04 -5.21 29.01
CA ASN A 72 26.19 -6.36 29.30
C ASN A 72 24.71 -6.01 29.17
N SER A 73 24.23 -5.94 27.93
CA SER A 73 22.81 -5.76 27.62
C SER A 73 22.25 -6.99 26.91
N THR A 74 21.01 -7.37 27.22
CA THR A 74 20.35 -8.52 26.58
C THR A 74 18.85 -8.25 26.45
N ALA A 75 18.32 -8.48 25.25
CA ALA A 75 16.89 -8.43 24.98
C ALA A 75 16.24 -9.77 25.33
N GLY A 76 14.99 -9.73 25.78
CA GLY A 76 14.15 -10.90 25.97
C GLY A 76 12.70 -10.58 25.66
N CYS A 77 11.88 -11.62 25.53
CA CYS A 77 10.44 -11.49 25.29
C CYS A 77 9.68 -12.50 26.16
N SER A 78 8.51 -12.12 26.68
CA SER A 78 7.64 -13.05 27.42
C SER A 78 7.11 -14.21 26.56
N CYS A 79 7.26 -14.13 25.25
CA CYS A 79 7.03 -15.23 24.30
C CYS A 79 8.11 -16.33 24.32
N GLY A 80 9.14 -16.20 25.17
CA GLY A 80 10.21 -17.19 25.36
C GLY A 80 11.47 -16.91 24.53
N TRP A 81 11.48 -15.89 23.68
CA TRP A 81 12.66 -15.49 22.94
C TRP A 81 13.68 -14.78 23.83
N ILE A 82 14.96 -15.12 23.64
CA ILE A 82 16.11 -14.49 24.30
C ILE A 82 17.09 -14.05 23.22
N GLY A 83 17.40 -12.75 23.21
CA GLY A 83 18.35 -12.14 22.30
C GLY A 83 19.81 -12.44 22.66
N ARG A 84 20.72 -12.09 21.76
CA ARG A 84 22.16 -12.22 22.02
C ARG A 84 22.60 -11.18 23.05
N ARG A 85 23.67 -11.51 23.78
CA ARG A 85 24.34 -10.54 24.65
C ARG A 85 25.07 -9.49 23.79
N ARG A 86 24.82 -8.22 24.07
CA ARG A 86 25.38 -7.07 23.37
C ARG A 86 26.19 -6.20 24.33
N LEU A 87 27.28 -5.62 23.81
CA LEU A 87 28.07 -4.63 24.55
C LEU A 87 27.31 -3.30 24.68
N LEU A 88 26.58 -2.92 23.64
CA LEU A 88 25.81 -1.68 23.60
C LEU A 88 24.34 -1.95 23.92
N LYS A 89 23.78 -1.14 24.83
CA LYS A 89 22.35 -1.09 25.12
C LYS A 89 21.51 -0.91 23.85
N ALA A 90 21.91 0.03 22.98
CA ALA A 90 21.22 0.30 21.72
C ALA A 90 21.13 -0.94 20.79
N ALA A 91 22.18 -1.78 20.77
CA ALA A 91 22.15 -3.01 19.97
C ALA A 91 21.16 -4.04 20.55
N ALA A 92 21.03 -4.12 21.87
CA ALA A 92 20.01 -4.97 22.49
C ALA A 92 18.60 -4.42 22.25
N GLU A 93 18.41 -3.10 22.27
CA GLU A 93 17.13 -2.48 21.88
C GLU A 93 16.76 -2.80 20.43
N GLN A 94 17.71 -2.75 19.51
CA GLN A 94 17.48 -3.11 18.11
C GLN A 94 17.07 -4.58 17.97
N ASP A 95 17.67 -5.49 18.73
CA ASP A 95 17.25 -6.90 18.75
C ASP A 95 15.79 -7.04 19.21
N ALA A 96 15.38 -6.30 20.25
CA ALA A 96 14.00 -6.30 20.75
C ALA A 96 13.00 -5.77 19.71
N TRP A 97 13.30 -4.64 19.07
CA TRP A 97 12.46 -4.08 18.00
C TRP A 97 12.37 -5.00 16.79
N SER A 98 13.49 -5.57 16.38
CA SER A 98 13.53 -6.54 15.28
C SER A 98 12.64 -7.73 15.60
N HIS A 99 12.75 -8.29 16.81
CA HIS A 99 11.91 -9.38 17.24
C HIS A 99 10.40 -9.04 17.19
N CYS A 100 10.01 -7.87 17.71
CA CYS A 100 8.63 -7.40 17.66
C CYS A 100 8.10 -7.23 16.24
N ALA A 101 8.91 -6.65 15.34
CA ALA A 101 8.55 -6.47 13.94
C ALA A 101 8.37 -7.80 13.19
N HIS A 102 9.14 -8.84 13.54
CA HIS A 102 9.01 -10.15 12.89
C HIS A 102 7.86 -10.99 13.48
N LEU A 103 7.69 -10.97 14.81
CA LEU A 103 6.79 -11.88 15.53
C LEU A 103 5.49 -11.24 16.04
N GLY A 104 5.27 -9.95 15.80
CA GLY A 104 4.07 -9.24 16.26
C GLY A 104 4.03 -9.00 17.79
N CYS A 105 5.13 -9.27 18.50
CA CYS A 105 5.22 -8.97 19.93
C CYS A 105 5.18 -7.46 20.20
N GLY A 106 4.66 -7.08 21.36
CA GLY A 106 4.70 -5.69 21.85
C GLY A 106 6.05 -5.35 22.48
N VAL A 107 6.30 -4.05 22.68
CA VAL A 107 7.49 -3.54 23.38
C VAL A 107 7.07 -3.03 24.77
N SER A 108 7.85 -3.35 25.79
CA SER A 108 7.63 -2.84 27.16
C SER A 108 7.86 -1.32 27.26
N VAL A 109 7.23 -0.70 28.25
CA VAL A 109 7.44 0.72 28.59
C VAL A 109 7.79 0.80 30.08
N PRO A 110 9.02 1.18 30.45
CA PRO A 110 10.16 1.47 29.58
C PRO A 110 10.71 0.20 28.90
N LEU A 111 11.25 0.33 27.68
CA LEU A 111 11.85 -0.79 26.96
C LEU A 111 13.09 -1.34 27.69
N VAL A 112 13.85 -0.47 28.32
CA VAL A 112 15.07 -0.85 29.01
C VAL A 112 14.88 -0.74 30.51
N PHE A 113 14.99 -1.88 31.16
CA PHE A 113 15.00 -1.95 32.61
C PHE A 113 16.43 -1.62 33.09
N PRO A 114 16.57 -0.60 33.95
CA PRO A 114 17.85 -0.32 34.60
C PRO A 114 18.23 -1.51 35.49
N ASP A 115 19.52 -1.64 35.75
CA ASP A 115 20.01 -2.66 36.67
C ASP A 115 19.41 -2.46 38.06
N ARG A 116 19.14 -3.55 38.79
CA ARG A 116 18.78 -3.50 40.22
C ARG A 116 20.06 -3.55 41.06
N GLY A 117 20.99 -2.63 40.75
CA GLY A 117 22.22 -2.41 41.52
C GLY A 117 21.95 -1.75 42.86
#